data_AF-F9XK67-F1
#
_entry.id   AF-F9XK67-F1
#
_cell.length_a   1.000
_cell.length_b   1.000
_cell.length_c   1.000
_cell.angle_alpha   90.00
_cell.angle_beta   90.00
_cell.angle_gamma   90.00
#
_symmetry.space_group_name_H-M   'P 1'
#
loop_
_entity.id
_entity.type
_entity.pdbx_description
1 polymer ?
#
loop_
_entity_poly.entity_id
_entity_poly.type
_entity_poly.pdbx_seq_one_letter_code
_entity_poly.pdbx_strand_id
1 'polypeptide(L)'
;MCLSAAGPITCNATATCDTVLDLHFIENNLSSIDFESVLQVSFATYIAKNRPLFRPCPTPECQNLYEPTTAISTQETCVQCLLQTCTLCHGQHPTSPCPIEAGLQTEDQMALKAWKENEDVKDCPACGSPIEKDGGCNHIFCLHCKSHICWNCLEIFPTSGECYDHLDLVHGGNGLVAVLDQDLVAEDAEARAELELNRLLDAARGNV
;
A
#
# COMPACT_ATOMS: atom_id res chain seq x y z
N MET A 1 -4.04 10.67 -13.38
CA MET A 1 -2.71 10.40 -13.96
C MET A 1 -1.97 9.51 -12.97
N CYS A 2 -1.86 8.22 -13.30
CA CYS A 2 -1.26 7.22 -12.41
C CYS A 2 0.25 7.22 -12.63
N LEU A 3 0.99 7.92 -11.76
CA LEU A 3 2.44 7.71 -11.64
C LEU A 3 2.64 6.40 -10.88
N SER A 4 2.78 5.29 -11.61
CA SER A 4 3.08 3.98 -11.03
C SER A 4 4.55 3.92 -10.63
N ALA A 5 4.81 3.42 -9.42
CA ALA A 5 6.01 2.76 -8.90
C ALA A 5 7.39 3.24 -9.41
N ALA A 6 8.28 3.66 -8.48
CA ALA A 6 9.68 3.99 -8.75
C ALA A 6 10.38 2.98 -9.67
N GLY A 7 10.45 3.39 -10.93
CA GLY A 7 10.94 2.72 -12.11
C GLY A 7 11.12 3.81 -13.17
N PRO A 8 11.80 3.52 -14.29
CA PRO A 8 12.00 4.50 -15.34
C PRO A 8 10.65 5.03 -15.85
N ILE A 9 10.57 6.34 -16.11
CA ILE A 9 9.37 6.93 -16.73
C ILE A 9 9.35 6.45 -18.19
N THR A 10 8.28 5.77 -18.59
CA THR A 10 8.14 5.21 -19.94
C THR A 10 7.14 6.00 -20.78
N CYS A 11 7.30 5.90 -22.09
CA CYS A 11 6.35 6.42 -23.05
C CYS A 11 4.99 5.72 -22.90
N ASN A 12 3.88 6.45 -23.01
CA ASN A 12 2.53 5.88 -23.00
C ASN A 12 1.77 6.16 -24.31
N ALA A 13 2.49 6.36 -25.42
CA ALA A 13 1.88 6.69 -26.70
C ALA A 13 1.09 5.52 -27.32
N THR A 14 1.53 4.28 -27.07
CA THR A 14 0.81 3.05 -27.46
C THR A 14 0.89 2.04 -26.33
N ALA A 15 -0.03 1.07 -26.31
CA ALA A 15 -0.08 0.01 -25.31
C ALA A 15 1.14 -0.93 -25.30
N THR A 16 2.09 -0.76 -26.23
CA THR A 16 3.28 -1.60 -26.39
C THR A 16 4.57 -0.79 -26.43
N CYS A 17 4.52 0.52 -26.17
CA CYS A 17 5.70 1.37 -26.20
C CYS A 17 6.32 1.43 -24.81
N ASP A 18 7.42 0.71 -24.59
CA ASP A 18 8.14 0.69 -23.31
C ASP A 18 9.42 1.54 -23.33
N THR A 19 9.49 2.50 -24.24
CA THR A 19 10.66 3.38 -24.36
C THR A 19 10.82 4.20 -23.09
N VAL A 20 11.97 4.05 -22.42
CA VAL A 20 12.35 4.86 -21.26
C VAL A 20 12.64 6.29 -21.71
N LEU A 21 11.98 7.25 -21.08
CA LEU A 21 12.23 8.67 -21.24
C LEU A 21 13.41 9.07 -20.36
N ASP A 22 14.47 9.56 -20.98
CA ASP A 22 15.62 10.08 -20.24
C ASP A 22 15.30 11.44 -19.58
N LEU A 23 16.15 11.83 -18.62
CA LEU A 23 15.97 13.08 -17.87
C LEU A 23 15.99 14.31 -18.79
N HIS A 24 16.79 14.29 -19.85
CA HIS A 24 16.92 15.43 -20.76
C HIS A 24 15.64 15.64 -21.58
N PHE A 25 15.02 14.54 -22.04
CA PHE A 25 13.74 14.56 -22.71
C PHE A 25 12.66 15.14 -21.80
N ILE A 26 12.61 14.69 -20.54
CA ILE A 26 11.61 15.16 -19.56
C ILE A 26 11.81 16.65 -19.28
N GLU A 27 13.05 17.08 -19.02
CA GLU A 27 13.39 18.49 -18.76
C GLU A 27 12.99 19.41 -19.92
N ASN A 28 13.23 19.00 -21.16
CA ASN A 28 12.94 19.82 -22.34
C ASN A 28 11.45 19.89 -22.71
N ASN A 29 10.64 18.94 -22.24
CA ASN A 29 9.23 18.82 -22.63
C ASN A 29 8.24 19.16 -21.51
N LEU A 30 8.72 19.42 -20.30
CA LEU A 30 7.91 19.84 -19.17
C LEU A 30 8.15 21.31 -18.80
N SER A 31 7.17 21.92 -18.14
CA SER A 31 7.41 23.18 -17.45
C SER A 31 8.37 22.95 -16.27
N SER A 32 9.05 24.00 -15.81
CA SER A 32 9.96 23.88 -14.64
C SER A 32 9.24 23.34 -13.40
N ILE A 33 7.96 23.71 -13.22
CA ILE A 33 7.13 23.26 -12.08
C ILE A 33 6.81 21.76 -12.19
N ASP A 34 6.43 21.31 -13.38
CA ASP A 34 6.11 19.90 -13.60
C ASP A 34 7.36 19.02 -13.51
N PHE A 35 8.49 19.52 -14.03
CA PHE A 35 9.77 18.82 -13.94
C PHE A 35 10.21 18.63 -12.48
N GLU A 36 10.16 19.69 -11.68
CA GLU A 36 10.47 19.61 -10.25
C GLU A 36 9.52 18.65 -9.51
N SER A 37 8.23 18.66 -9.86
CA SER A 37 7.25 17.73 -9.30
C SER A 37 7.58 16.27 -9.62
N VAL A 38 8.00 15.99 -10.85
CA VAL A 38 8.45 14.65 -11.27
C VAL A 38 9.68 14.20 -10.49
N LEU A 39 10.68 15.08 -10.34
CA LEU A 39 11.89 14.78 -9.56
C LEU A 39 11.57 14.51 -8.09
N GLN A 40 10.70 15.33 -7.49
CA GLN A 40 10.29 15.17 -6.10
C GLN A 40 9.61 13.83 -5.84
N VAL A 41 8.66 13.44 -6.71
CA VAL A 41 7.94 12.16 -6.59
C VAL A 41 8.89 10.99 -6.85
N SER A 42 9.77 11.10 -7.84
CA SER A 42 10.78 10.07 -8.13
C SER A 42 11.69 9.84 -6.92
N PHE A 43 12.23 10.91 -6.35
CA PHE A 43 13.09 10.87 -5.18
C PHE A 43 12.38 10.29 -3.95
N ALA A 44 11.19 10.80 -3.61
CA ALA A 44 10.42 10.31 -2.48
C ALA A 44 10.10 8.81 -2.60
N THR A 45 9.73 8.35 -3.80
CA THR A 45 9.43 6.94 -4.05
C THR A 45 10.69 6.08 -3.96
N TYR A 46 11.83 6.56 -4.45
CA TYR A 46 13.12 5.87 -4.30
C TYR A 46 13.50 5.68 -2.82
N ILE A 47 13.37 6.72 -1.99
CA ILE A 47 13.65 6.64 -0.55
C ILE A 47 12.68 5.68 0.15
N ALA A 48 11.40 5.71 -0.20
CA ALA A 48 10.40 4.81 0.37
C ALA A 48 10.66 3.33 0.04
N LYS A 49 11.22 3.03 -1.14
CA LYS A 49 11.64 1.67 -1.53
C LYS A 49 12.97 1.25 -0.91
N ASN A 50 13.85 2.21 -0.61
CA ASN A 50 15.20 1.96 -0.09
C ASN A 50 15.36 2.37 1.38
N ARG A 51 14.31 2.17 2.19
CA ARG A 51 14.29 2.46 3.63
C ARG A 51 15.43 1.83 4.45
N PRO A 52 15.97 0.64 4.10
CA PRO A 52 17.15 0.10 4.78
C PRO A 52 18.44 0.89 4.52
N LEU A 53 18.49 1.67 3.44
CA LEU A 53 19.66 2.48 3.05
C LEU A 53 19.50 3.94 3.45
N PHE A 54 18.28 4.47 3.43
CA PHE A 54 18.01 5.88 3.71
C PHE A 54 16.80 6.05 4.61
N ARG A 55 16.91 6.94 5.61
CA ARG A 55 15.79 7.41 6.41
C ARG A 55 15.67 8.93 6.36
N PRO A 56 14.44 9.47 6.26
CA PRO A 56 14.23 10.90 6.40
C PRO A 56 14.47 11.35 7.85
N CYS A 57 14.81 12.60 8.05
CA CYS A 57 14.77 13.24 9.36
C CYS A 57 13.35 13.16 9.94
N PRO A 58 13.16 12.86 11.24
CA PRO A 58 11.82 12.76 11.82
C PRO A 58 11.17 14.14 12.06
N THR A 59 11.91 15.24 11.93
CA THR A 59 11.35 16.58 12.03
C THR A 59 10.37 16.82 10.87
N PRO A 60 9.10 17.20 11.14
CA PRO A 60 8.15 17.57 10.09
C PRO A 60 8.73 18.65 9.17
N GLU A 61 8.44 18.56 7.87
CA GLU A 61 8.95 19.46 6.82
C GLU A 61 10.48 19.46 6.62
N CYS A 62 11.26 18.65 7.35
CA CYS A 62 12.69 18.51 7.13
C CYS A 62 12.96 17.49 6.02
N GLN A 63 13.68 17.91 4.97
CA GLN A 63 13.99 17.07 3.81
C GLN A 63 15.34 16.36 3.91
N ASN A 64 16.07 16.55 5.01
CA ASN A 64 17.37 15.92 5.19
C ASN A 64 17.24 14.41 5.38
N LEU A 65 18.14 13.65 4.75
CA LEU A 65 18.23 12.20 4.88
C LEU A 65 19.47 11.81 5.69
N TYR A 66 19.46 10.58 6.20
CA TYR A 66 20.64 9.97 6.80
C TYR A 66 20.64 8.45 6.56
N GLU A 67 21.82 7.84 6.67
CA GLU A 67 21.99 6.39 6.53
C GLU A 67 21.76 5.70 7.89
N PRO A 68 20.85 4.71 7.98
CA PRO A 68 20.64 3.98 9.21
C PRO A 68 21.77 2.96 9.46
N THR A 69 22.14 2.77 10.73
CA THR A 69 23.13 1.77 11.14
C THR A 69 22.41 0.50 11.63
N THR A 70 23.00 -0.68 11.38
CA THR A 70 22.41 -1.98 11.77
C THR A 70 23.06 -2.62 13.00
N ALA A 71 24.23 -2.15 13.42
CA ALA A 71 25.05 -2.83 14.43
C ALA A 71 25.28 -2.04 15.73
N ILE A 72 25.51 -0.72 15.63
CA ILE A 72 25.85 0.12 16.79
C ILE A 72 25.03 1.40 16.67
N SER A 73 24.30 1.74 17.74
CA SER A 73 23.56 3.00 17.82
C SER A 73 24.53 4.18 17.82
N THR A 74 24.48 4.98 16.76
CA THR A 74 25.10 6.31 16.71
C THR A 74 24.01 7.38 16.73
N GLN A 75 24.37 8.56 17.22
CA GLN A 75 23.51 9.75 17.11
C GLN A 75 23.99 10.56 15.92
N GLU A 76 23.09 10.84 14.99
CA GLU A 76 23.36 11.77 13.89
C GLU A 76 22.65 13.08 14.16
N THR A 77 23.33 14.19 13.86
CA THR A 77 22.75 15.52 13.99
C THR A 77 22.34 16.00 12.61
N CYS A 78 21.06 16.29 12.43
CA CYS A 78 20.56 16.83 11.17
C CYS A 78 21.19 18.20 10.87
N VAL A 79 21.74 18.39 9.68
CA VAL A 79 22.39 19.65 9.29
C VAL A 79 21.42 20.82 9.08
N GLN A 80 20.13 20.53 8.89
CA GLN A 80 19.11 21.53 8.59
C GLN A 80 18.32 21.98 9.82
N CYS A 81 17.88 21.04 10.66
CA CYS A 81 17.08 21.34 11.86
C CYS A 81 17.82 21.09 13.19
N LEU A 82 19.07 20.59 13.14
CA LEU A 82 19.90 20.28 14.31
C LEU A 82 19.34 19.20 15.24
N LEU A 83 18.30 18.48 14.81
CA LEU A 83 17.75 17.38 15.57
C LEU A 83 18.76 16.22 15.68
N GLN A 84 19.03 15.78 16.91
CA GLN A 84 19.79 14.56 17.16
C GLN A 84 18.87 13.35 17.14
N THR A 85 19.21 12.36 16.31
CA THR A 85 18.41 11.15 16.09
C THR A 85 19.30 9.91 16.12
N CYS A 86 18.82 8.85 16.78
CA CYS A 86 19.49 7.56 16.77
C CYS A 86 19.39 6.90 15.39
N THR A 87 20.52 6.47 14.83
CA THR A 87 20.57 5.83 13.51
C THR A 87 19.95 4.45 13.48
N LEU A 88 19.92 3.76 14.64
CA LEU A 88 19.39 2.42 14.78
C LEU A 88 17.86 2.44 14.92
N CYS A 89 17.34 3.11 15.96
CA CYS A 89 15.91 3.09 16.28
C CYS A 89 15.10 4.28 15.71
N HIS A 90 15.75 5.27 15.08
CA HIS A 90 15.12 6.51 14.59
C HIS A 90 14.47 7.38 15.69
N GLY A 91 14.74 7.07 16.97
CA GLY A 91 14.22 7.80 18.12
C GLY A 91 15.19 8.84 18.67
N GLN A 92 14.70 9.64 19.62
CA GLN A 92 15.49 10.65 20.33
C GLN A 92 15.77 10.18 21.76
N HIS A 93 17.02 9.83 22.04
CA HIS A 93 17.45 9.35 23.36
C HIS A 93 18.93 9.69 23.60
N PRO A 94 19.26 10.98 23.82
CA PRO A 94 20.67 11.43 23.88
C PRO A 94 21.42 10.86 25.10
N THR A 95 20.72 10.53 26.18
CA THR A 95 21.32 10.10 27.45
C THR A 95 20.97 8.67 27.85
N SER A 96 19.97 8.06 27.24
CA SER A 96 19.58 6.67 27.50
C SER A 96 20.11 5.72 26.43
N PRO A 97 20.41 4.45 26.79
CA PRO A 97 20.76 3.42 25.81
C PRO A 97 19.67 3.27 24.76
N CYS A 98 20.05 2.87 23.54
CA CYS A 98 19.08 2.58 22.50
C CYS A 98 18.14 1.46 22.96
N PRO A 99 16.80 1.63 22.89
CA PRO A 99 15.86 0.58 23.28
C PRO A 99 16.10 -0.73 22.50
N ILE A 100 16.40 -0.62 21.21
CA ILE A 100 16.70 -1.79 20.35
C ILE A 100 17.92 -2.56 20.87
N GLU A 101 19.02 -1.87 21.21
CA GLU A 101 20.22 -2.53 21.73
C GLU A 101 19.98 -3.16 23.11
N ALA A 102 19.14 -2.53 23.92
CA ALA A 102 18.75 -3.05 25.23
C ALA A 102 17.73 -4.21 25.15
N GLY A 103 17.26 -4.57 23.95
CA GLY A 103 16.17 -5.54 23.76
C GLY A 103 14.83 -5.06 24.31
N LEU A 104 14.69 -3.75 24.55
CA LEU A 104 13.48 -3.13 25.06
C LEU A 104 12.59 -2.73 23.89
N GLN A 105 11.33 -3.14 23.94
CA GLN A 105 10.32 -2.63 23.02
C GLN A 105 9.78 -1.30 23.54
N THR A 106 9.63 -0.33 22.64
CA THR A 106 8.90 0.90 22.96
C THR A 106 7.40 0.61 23.08
N GLU A 107 6.65 1.48 23.76
CA GLU A 107 5.19 1.38 23.83
C GLU A 107 4.57 1.30 22.43
N ASP A 108 5.03 2.13 21.51
CA ASP A 108 4.60 2.11 20.11
C ASP A 108 4.90 0.78 19.41
N GLN A 109 6.06 0.15 19.68
CA GLN A 109 6.39 -1.15 19.12
C GLN A 109 5.50 -2.26 19.67
N MET A 110 5.18 -2.22 20.96
CA MET A 110 4.26 -3.16 21.59
C MET A 110 2.84 -2.98 21.05
N ALA A 111 2.38 -1.74 20.90
CA ALA A 111 1.06 -1.42 20.33
C ALA A 111 0.96 -1.87 18.87
N LEU A 112 1.97 -1.59 18.04
CA LEU A 112 2.02 -2.04 16.65
C LEU A 112 2.01 -3.57 16.55
N LYS A 113 2.78 -4.25 17.41
CA LYS A 113 2.80 -5.72 17.45
C LYS A 113 1.43 -6.28 17.86
N ALA A 114 0.82 -5.73 18.91
CA ALA A 114 -0.49 -6.16 19.35
C ALA A 114 -1.55 -5.95 18.25
N TRP A 115 -1.52 -4.81 17.55
CA TRP A 115 -2.42 -4.56 16.43
C TRP A 115 -2.20 -5.59 15.30
N LYS A 116 -0.95 -5.86 14.90
CA LYS A 116 -0.61 -6.89 13.89
C LYS A 116 -1.07 -8.30 14.27
N GLU A 117 -1.08 -8.63 15.55
CA GLU A 117 -1.49 -9.96 16.04
C GLU A 117 -3.02 -10.11 16.10
N ASN A 118 -3.76 -9.01 16.21
CA ASN A 118 -5.22 -9.02 16.33
C ASN A 118 -5.95 -8.80 15.00
N GLU A 119 -5.30 -8.18 14.01
CA GLU A 119 -5.87 -7.85 12.70
C GLU A 119 -5.22 -8.66 11.57
N ASP A 120 -5.84 -8.73 10.38
CA ASP A 120 -5.28 -9.40 9.20
C ASP A 120 -4.21 -8.52 8.53
N VAL A 121 -3.08 -8.39 9.22
CA VAL A 121 -1.97 -7.50 8.85
C VAL A 121 -0.70 -8.31 8.60
N LYS A 122 -0.01 -7.98 7.50
CA LYS A 122 1.31 -8.52 7.14
C LYS A 122 2.30 -7.38 6.93
N ASP A 123 3.58 -7.71 6.78
CA ASP A 123 4.59 -6.74 6.37
C ASP A 123 4.75 -6.76 4.85
N CYS A 124 4.83 -5.56 4.26
CA CYS A 124 5.11 -5.39 2.84
C CYS A 124 6.48 -6.01 2.52
N PRO A 125 6.55 -7.00 1.61
CA PRO A 125 7.81 -7.66 1.28
C PRO A 125 8.79 -6.74 0.52
N ALA A 126 8.33 -5.62 -0.04
CA ALA A 126 9.18 -4.62 -0.69
C ALA A 126 9.83 -3.64 0.30
N CYS A 127 9.06 -3.10 1.26
CA CYS A 127 9.52 -1.97 2.09
C CYS A 127 9.39 -2.18 3.60
N GLY A 128 8.82 -3.30 4.05
CA GLY A 128 8.63 -3.65 5.46
C GLY A 128 7.56 -2.84 6.18
N SER A 129 6.81 -1.98 5.49
CA SER A 129 5.67 -1.28 6.09
C SER A 129 4.50 -2.24 6.32
N PRO A 130 3.71 -2.07 7.39
CA PRO A 130 2.52 -2.87 7.60
C PRO A 130 1.52 -2.68 6.46
N ILE A 131 0.92 -3.78 6.02
CA ILE A 131 -0.16 -3.85 5.04
C ILE A 131 -1.31 -4.63 5.66
N GLU A 132 -2.48 -4.01 5.69
CA GLU A 132 -3.71 -4.60 6.21
C GLU A 132 -4.56 -5.10 5.03
N LYS A 133 -5.26 -6.22 5.25
CA LYS A 133 -6.25 -6.70 4.30
C LYS A 133 -7.64 -6.19 4.66
N ASP A 134 -8.13 -5.17 3.95
CA ASP A 134 -9.46 -4.60 4.14
C ASP A 134 -10.53 -5.22 3.20
N GLY A 135 -10.67 -6.55 3.22
CA GLY A 135 -11.77 -7.24 2.54
C GLY A 135 -11.36 -8.38 1.59
N GLY A 136 -12.23 -8.66 0.60
CA GLY A 136 -12.19 -9.89 -0.19
C GLY A 136 -11.09 -9.96 -1.27
N CYS A 137 -10.56 -8.83 -1.73
CA CYS A 137 -9.54 -8.84 -2.78
C CYS A 137 -8.18 -9.25 -2.22
N ASN A 138 -7.52 -10.21 -2.88
CA ASN A 138 -6.16 -10.65 -2.56
C ASN A 138 -5.09 -9.80 -3.27
N HIS A 139 -5.47 -8.83 -4.10
CA HIS A 139 -4.55 -7.82 -4.63
C HIS A 139 -4.45 -6.66 -3.65
N ILE A 140 -3.28 -6.48 -3.05
CA ILE A 140 -2.96 -5.39 -2.12
C ILE A 140 -2.06 -4.37 -2.80
N PHE A 141 -2.35 -3.08 -2.61
CA PHE A 141 -1.50 -1.98 -3.05
C PHE A 141 -0.83 -1.31 -1.87
N CYS A 142 0.49 -1.42 -1.76
CA CYS A 142 1.21 -0.80 -0.65
C CYS A 142 1.24 0.73 -0.81
N LEU A 143 0.57 1.45 0.08
CA LEU A 143 0.51 2.91 0.03
C LEU A 143 1.87 3.59 0.23
N HIS A 144 2.83 2.92 0.87
CA HIS A 144 4.17 3.46 1.12
C HIS A 144 5.12 3.32 -0.07
N CYS A 145 5.29 2.11 -0.61
CA CYS A 145 6.24 1.87 -1.71
C CYS A 145 5.60 1.76 -3.10
N LYS A 146 4.26 1.80 -3.16
CA LYS A 146 3.44 1.72 -4.38
C LYS A 146 3.60 0.41 -5.17
N SER A 147 4.01 -0.67 -4.49
CA SER A 147 4.08 -2.01 -5.09
C SER A 147 2.72 -2.72 -5.05
N HIS A 148 2.45 -3.55 -6.06
CA HIS A 148 1.29 -4.44 -6.10
C HIS A 148 1.69 -5.80 -5.51
N ILE A 149 0.88 -6.35 -4.61
CA ILE A 149 1.26 -7.51 -3.78
C ILE A 149 0.12 -8.52 -3.79
N CYS A 150 0.43 -9.80 -4.00
CA CYS A 150 -0.53 -10.88 -3.78
C CYS A 150 -0.60 -11.22 -2.28
N TRP A 151 -1.77 -11.13 -1.66
CA TRP A 151 -1.95 -11.43 -0.23
C TRP A 151 -1.65 -12.88 0.13
N ASN A 152 -1.90 -13.81 -0.80
CA ASN A 152 -1.79 -15.24 -0.55
C ASN A 152 -0.33 -15.68 -0.43
N CYS A 153 0.52 -15.23 -1.36
CA CYS A 153 1.91 -15.69 -1.48
C CYS A 153 2.96 -14.60 -1.18
N LEU A 154 2.54 -13.33 -1.04
CA LEU A 154 3.41 -12.16 -0.87
C LEU A 154 4.37 -11.90 -2.04
N GLU A 155 4.07 -12.41 -3.24
CA GLU A 155 4.77 -11.98 -4.45
C GLU A 155 4.46 -10.52 -4.81
N ILE A 156 5.45 -9.86 -5.43
CA ILE A 156 5.44 -8.43 -5.74
C ILE A 156 5.39 -8.25 -7.24
N PHE A 157 4.53 -7.35 -7.70
CA PHE A 157 4.30 -7.06 -9.11
C PHE A 157 4.50 -5.57 -9.40
N PRO A 158 5.13 -5.24 -10.55
CA PRO A 158 5.24 -3.87 -11.06
C PRO A 158 3.90 -3.20 -11.32
N THR A 159 2.90 -3.95 -11.80
CA THR A 159 1.59 -3.44 -12.20
C THR A 159 0.46 -4.20 -11.52
N SER A 160 -0.73 -3.58 -11.46
CA SER A 160 -1.94 -4.27 -10.97
C SER A 160 -2.36 -5.42 -11.88
N GLY A 161 -2.21 -5.24 -13.20
CA GLY A 161 -2.59 -6.25 -14.19
C GLY A 161 -1.85 -7.56 -13.98
N GLU A 162 -0.52 -7.48 -13.88
CA GLU A 162 0.33 -8.67 -13.61
C GLU A 162 -0.04 -9.36 -12.29
N CYS A 163 -0.44 -8.60 -11.27
CA CYS A 163 -0.87 -9.17 -10.00
C CYS A 163 -2.22 -9.90 -10.12
N TYR A 164 -3.18 -9.34 -10.86
CA TYR A 164 -4.45 -10.01 -11.14
C TYR A 164 -4.27 -11.26 -12.00
N ASP A 165 -3.44 -11.20 -13.04
CA ASP A 165 -3.10 -12.35 -13.86
C ASP A 165 -2.50 -13.47 -13.01
N HIS A 166 -1.60 -13.13 -12.08
CA HIS A 166 -1.06 -14.09 -11.11
C HIS A 166 -2.16 -14.69 -10.21
N LEU A 167 -3.05 -13.86 -9.66
CA LEU A 167 -4.14 -14.33 -8.79
C LEU A 167 -5.06 -15.32 -9.52
N ASP A 168 -5.40 -15.04 -10.77
CA ASP A 168 -6.26 -15.92 -11.57
C ASP A 168 -5.54 -17.22 -11.96
N LEU A 169 -4.28 -17.13 -12.41
CA LEU A 169 -3.52 -18.29 -12.88
C LEU A 169 -3.02 -19.22 -11.77
N VAL A 170 -2.60 -18.66 -10.63
CA VAL A 170 -1.95 -19.41 -9.53
C VAL A 170 -2.94 -19.72 -8.40
N HIS A 171 -3.86 -18.80 -8.12
CA HIS A 171 -4.80 -18.92 -7.01
C HIS A 171 -6.25 -19.17 -7.44
N GLY A 172 -6.53 -19.23 -8.75
CA GLY A 172 -7.86 -19.53 -9.28
C GLY A 172 -8.87 -18.40 -9.08
N GLY A 173 -8.40 -17.18 -8.81
CA GLY A 173 -9.23 -16.01 -8.63
C GLY A 173 -8.66 -15.00 -7.63
N ASN A 174 -9.19 -13.78 -7.67
CA ASN A 174 -8.77 -12.66 -6.83
C ASN A 174 -9.34 -12.65 -5.41
N GLY A 175 -10.11 -13.67 -5.00
CA GLY A 175 -10.70 -13.77 -3.65
C GLY A 175 -12.02 -13.03 -3.45
N LEU A 176 -12.46 -12.24 -4.45
CA LEU A 176 -13.84 -11.77 -4.47
C LEU A 176 -14.73 -12.98 -4.74
N VAL A 177 -15.46 -13.43 -3.72
CA VAL A 177 -16.64 -14.25 -3.97
C VAL A 177 -17.47 -13.43 -4.94
N ALA A 178 -17.72 -13.96 -6.14
CA ALA A 178 -18.71 -13.37 -7.01
C ALA A 178 -19.96 -13.21 -6.17
N VAL A 179 -20.29 -11.98 -5.81
CA VAL A 179 -21.61 -11.58 -5.33
C VAL A 179 -22.56 -11.82 -6.49
N LEU A 180 -22.80 -13.10 -6.78
CA LEU A 180 -24.09 -13.56 -7.24
C LEU A 180 -25.00 -13.48 -6.01
N ASP A 181 -25.30 -12.24 -5.66
CA ASP A 181 -26.68 -11.82 -5.58
C ASP A 181 -27.58 -12.60 -4.62
N GLN A 182 -27.19 -12.68 -3.35
CA GLN A 182 -28.08 -13.21 -2.30
C GLN A 182 -29.18 -12.21 -1.93
N ASP A 183 -29.00 -10.92 -2.24
CA ASP A 183 -29.97 -9.87 -1.94
C ASP A 183 -31.08 -9.76 -3.01
N LEU A 184 -30.80 -9.88 -4.32
CA LEU A 184 -31.89 -9.89 -5.32
C LEU A 184 -32.70 -11.20 -5.30
N VAL A 185 -32.12 -12.32 -4.82
CA VAL A 185 -32.88 -13.57 -4.65
C VAL A 185 -33.88 -13.47 -3.50
N ALA A 186 -33.57 -12.72 -2.44
CA ALA A 186 -34.47 -12.51 -1.30
C ALA A 186 -35.68 -11.64 -1.69
N GLU A 187 -35.47 -10.55 -2.44
CA GLU A 187 -36.55 -9.67 -2.90
C GLU A 187 -37.52 -10.39 -3.87
N ASP A 188 -37.00 -11.24 -4.76
CA ASP A 188 -37.82 -12.03 -5.71
C ASP A 188 -38.61 -13.16 -4.99
N ALA A 189 -38.07 -13.73 -3.92
CA ALA A 189 -38.77 -14.74 -3.12
C ALA A 189 -39.97 -14.14 -2.35
N GLU A 190 -39.80 -12.95 -1.76
CA GLU A 190 -40.86 -12.27 -1.01
C GLU A 190 -41.98 -11.78 -1.93
N ALA A 191 -41.62 -11.19 -3.09
CA ALA A 191 -42.58 -10.78 -4.12
C ALA A 191 -43.39 -11.96 -4.69
N ARG A 192 -42.78 -13.14 -4.86
CA ARG A 192 -43.49 -14.36 -5.31
C ARG A 192 -44.44 -14.90 -4.25
N ALA A 193 -44.05 -14.88 -2.97
CA ALA A 193 -44.91 -15.29 -1.87
C ALA A 193 -46.13 -14.38 -1.72
N GLU A 194 -45.94 -13.06 -1.86
CA GLU A 194 -47.03 -12.08 -1.80
C GLU A 194 -47.99 -12.20 -3.00
N LEU A 195 -47.46 -12.44 -4.20
CA LEU A 195 -48.29 -12.70 -5.39
C LEU A 195 -49.13 -13.98 -5.23
N GLU A 196 -48.57 -15.05 -4.68
CA GLU A 196 -49.29 -16.30 -4.46
C GLU A 196 -50.35 -16.16 -3.35
N LEU A 197 -50.05 -15.44 -2.28
CA LEU A 197 -51.03 -15.11 -1.23
C LEU A 197 -52.20 -14.30 -1.80
N ASN A 198 -51.93 -13.30 -2.64
CA ASN A 198 -52.97 -12.51 -3.29
C ASN A 198 -53.84 -13.34 -4.23
N ARG A 199 -53.24 -14.25 -5.02
CA ARG A 199 -53.99 -15.21 -5.86
C ARG A 199 -54.91 -16.11 -5.03
N LEU A 200 -54.43 -16.63 -3.91
CA LEU A 200 -55.23 -17.47 -3.01
C LEU A 200 -56.37 -16.67 -2.35
N LEU A 201 -56.12 -15.42 -1.98
CA LEU A 201 -57.15 -14.53 -1.44
C LEU A 201 -58.21 -14.16 -2.48
N ASP A 202 -57.83 -13.91 -3.73
CA ASP A 202 -58.76 -13.63 -4.82
C ASP A 202 -59.60 -14.86 -5.18
N ALA A 203 -59.00 -16.05 -5.20
CA ALA A 203 -59.71 -17.32 -5.38
C ALA A 203 -60.71 -17.58 -4.23
N ALA A 204 -60.35 -17.26 -2.99
CA ALA A 204 -61.23 -17.39 -1.83
C ALA A 204 -62.37 -16.36 -1.81
N ARG A 205 -62.18 -15.20 -2.46
CA ARG A 205 -63.19 -14.14 -2.60
C ARG A 205 -64.17 -14.38 -3.74
N GLY A 206 -63.97 -15.42 -4.56
CA GLY A 206 -64.95 -15.84 -5.57
C GLY A 206 -65.13 -14.90 -6.75
N ASN A 207 -64.13 -14.07 -7.08
CA ASN A 207 -64.13 -13.26 -8.31
C ASN A 207 -63.47 -14.04 -9.45
N VAL A 208 -64.26 -14.92 -10.09
CA VAL A 208 -64.04 -15.37 -11.48
C VAL A 208 -65.01 -14.61 -12.37
#